data_AF-W2TM79-F1
#
_entry.id   AF-W2TM79-F1
#
_cell.length_a   1.000
_cell.length_b   1.000
_cell.length_c   1.000
_cell.angle_alpha   90.00
_cell.angle_beta   90.00
_cell.angle_gamma   90.00
#
_symmetry.space_group_name_H-M   'P 1'
#
loop_
_entity.id
_entity.type
_entity.pdbx_description
1 polymer ?
#
loop_
_entity_poly.entity_id
_entity_poly.type
_entity_poly.pdbx_seq_one_letter_code
_entity_poly.pdbx_strand_id
1 'polypeptide(L)'
;MYAVRNMIESDYPPAPLANEPYHETLLRAIKQHIETGKNKIAFINGDKPGETTTFKQVYDNAYSVAAFLYSKDELQRQFVDSGAKVVLTCEDYLEKVLKAVKQSPNVEVVIYIPKGDDHQLPDGVISWNEVVKSQYSNNIPKPNVDLDKDVIMLPYSR
;
A
#
# COMPACT_ATOMS: atom_id res chain seq x y z
N MET A 1 44.76 -12.78 0.61
CA MET A 1 44.09 -13.42 -0.55
C MET A 1 42.90 -14.19 0.02
N TYR A 2 41.69 -13.62 -0.05
CA TYR A 2 40.50 -14.25 0.54
C TYR A 2 39.72 -14.96 -0.56
N ALA A 3 39.40 -16.24 -0.33
CA ALA A 3 38.61 -17.06 -1.23
C ALA A 3 37.17 -16.52 -1.32
N VAL A 4 36.72 -16.27 -2.55
CA VAL A 4 35.32 -15.93 -2.84
C VAL A 4 34.48 -17.17 -2.53
N ARG A 5 33.53 -17.02 -1.60
CA ARG A 5 32.55 -18.06 -1.27
C ARG A 5 31.77 -18.44 -2.52
N ASN A 6 31.63 -19.74 -2.78
CA ASN A 6 30.83 -20.29 -3.87
C ASN A 6 29.40 -19.73 -3.80
N MET A 7 29.07 -18.86 -4.75
CA MET A 7 27.73 -18.31 -4.93
C MET A 7 26.93 -19.33 -5.73
N ILE A 8 25.81 -19.78 -5.18
CA ILE A 8 24.86 -20.65 -5.89
C ILE A 8 23.93 -19.71 -6.66
N GLU A 9 24.05 -19.68 -7.99
CA GLU A 9 23.18 -18.92 -8.88
C GLU A 9 22.09 -19.82 -9.48
N SER A 10 21.00 -19.19 -9.93
CA SER A 10 19.89 -19.88 -10.61
C SER A 10 20.28 -20.25 -12.04
N ASP A 11 19.94 -21.47 -12.47
CA ASP A 11 20.10 -21.93 -13.87
C ASP A 11 19.10 -21.25 -14.84
N TYR A 12 18.10 -20.54 -14.31
CA TYR A 12 17.11 -19.83 -15.11
C TYR A 12 17.53 -18.39 -15.40
N PRO A 13 17.22 -17.88 -16.61
CA PRO A 13 17.45 -16.48 -16.92
C PRO A 13 16.70 -15.59 -15.92
N PRO A 14 17.25 -14.41 -15.56
CA PRO A 14 16.56 -13.47 -14.69
C PRO A 14 15.16 -13.18 -15.24
N ALA A 15 14.15 -13.30 -14.38
CA ALA A 15 12.81 -12.89 -14.76
C ALA A 15 12.82 -11.40 -15.14
N PRO A 16 12.14 -11.01 -16.23
CA PRO A 16 12.06 -9.60 -16.59
C PRO A 16 11.43 -8.81 -15.43
N LEU A 17 11.96 -7.62 -15.18
CA LEU A 17 11.37 -6.72 -14.18
C LEU A 17 9.94 -6.39 -14.62
N ALA A 18 9.01 -6.48 -13.67
CA ALA A 18 7.62 -6.12 -13.91
C ALA A 18 7.53 -4.62 -14.22
N ASN A 19 6.91 -4.29 -15.36
CA ASN A 19 6.67 -2.90 -15.78
C ASN A 19 5.26 -2.41 -15.42
N GLU A 20 4.42 -3.28 -14.87
CA GLU A 20 3.06 -2.96 -14.41
C GLU A 20 2.84 -3.49 -12.99
N PRO A 21 1.95 -2.86 -12.20
CA PRO A 21 1.61 -3.35 -10.87
C PRO A 21 1.02 -4.77 -10.95
N TYR A 22 1.56 -5.69 -10.14
CA TYR A 22 1.14 -7.10 -10.15
C TYR A 22 -0.39 -7.29 -10.01
N HIS A 23 -1.04 -6.46 -9.20
CA HIS A 23 -2.48 -6.54 -8.98
C HIS A 23 -3.29 -6.27 -10.25
N GLU A 24 -2.80 -5.43 -11.16
CA GLU A 24 -3.44 -5.19 -12.46
C GLU A 24 -3.32 -6.42 -13.36
N THR A 25 -2.13 -7.03 -13.45
CA THR A 25 -1.90 -8.27 -14.19
C THR A 25 -2.84 -9.38 -13.70
N LEU A 26 -2.92 -9.57 -12.39
CA LEU A 26 -3.76 -10.58 -11.76
C LEU A 26 -5.25 -10.34 -12.00
N LEU A 27 -5.74 -9.11 -11.77
CA LEU A 27 -7.15 -8.75 -11.98
C LEU A 27 -7.56 -8.94 -13.45
N ARG A 28 -6.67 -8.60 -14.39
CA ARG A 28 -6.89 -8.80 -15.82
C ARG A 28 -7.05 -10.28 -16.18
N ALA A 29 -6.19 -11.14 -15.64
CA ALA A 29 -6.27 -12.59 -15.86
C ALA A 29 -7.58 -13.17 -15.27
N ILE A 30 -7.96 -12.74 -14.05
CA ILE A 30 -9.23 -13.14 -13.43
C ILE A 30 -10.41 -12.72 -14.32
N LYS A 31 -10.40 -11.48 -14.82
CA LYS A 31 -11.46 -10.96 -15.68
C LYS A 31 -11.59 -11.75 -16.98
N GLN A 32 -10.48 -12.09 -17.62
CA GLN A 32 -10.48 -12.95 -18.81
C GLN A 32 -11.13 -14.30 -18.53
N HIS A 33 -10.85 -14.93 -17.38
CA HIS A 33 -11.50 -16.18 -16.98
C HIS A 33 -13.02 -16.05 -16.80
N ILE A 34 -13.50 -14.91 -16.29
CA ILE A 34 -14.93 -14.62 -16.18
C ILE A 34 -15.57 -14.46 -17.58
N GLU A 35 -14.92 -13.68 -18.45
CA GLU A 35 -15.39 -13.35 -19.80
C GLU A 35 -15.46 -14.56 -20.75
N THR A 36 -14.72 -15.65 -20.46
CA THR A 36 -14.88 -16.92 -21.20
C THR A 36 -16.26 -17.58 -21.05
N GLY A 37 -17.18 -16.99 -20.27
CA GLY A 37 -18.59 -17.37 -20.17
C GLY A 37 -18.85 -18.59 -19.29
N LYS A 38 -17.80 -19.24 -18.76
CA LYS A 38 -17.89 -20.44 -17.92
C LYS A 38 -17.72 -20.18 -16.42
N ASN A 39 -17.54 -18.91 -15.99
CA ASN A 39 -17.23 -18.48 -14.61
C ASN A 39 -16.61 -19.61 -13.76
N LYS A 40 -15.39 -20.01 -14.11
CA LYS A 40 -14.77 -21.23 -13.60
C LYS A 40 -14.55 -21.16 -12.09
N ILE A 41 -14.41 -22.32 -11.46
CA ILE A 41 -13.97 -22.42 -10.07
C ILE A 41 -12.51 -21.96 -9.99
N ALA A 42 -12.21 -21.06 -9.05
CA ALA A 42 -10.87 -20.56 -8.74
C ALA A 42 -10.28 -21.27 -7.52
N PHE A 43 -11.09 -21.51 -6.48
CA PHE A 43 -10.67 -22.21 -5.25
C PHE A 43 -11.69 -23.29 -4.85
N ILE A 44 -11.19 -24.37 -4.28
CA ILE A 44 -11.98 -25.47 -3.70
C ILE A 44 -11.48 -25.66 -2.26
N ASN A 45 -12.41 -25.77 -1.31
CA ASN A 45 -12.06 -26.10 0.07
C ASN A 45 -11.64 -27.58 0.15
N GLY A 46 -10.42 -27.84 0.63
CA GLY A 46 -9.86 -29.20 0.73
C GLY A 46 -10.61 -30.09 1.72
N ASP A 47 -11.13 -29.53 2.81
CA ASP A 47 -11.87 -30.27 3.83
C ASP A 47 -13.33 -30.50 3.44
N LYS A 48 -13.85 -29.62 2.57
CA LYS A 48 -15.24 -29.64 2.10
C LYS A 48 -15.30 -29.36 0.60
N PRO A 49 -15.07 -30.37 -0.26
CA PRO A 49 -14.96 -30.17 -1.71
C PRO A 49 -16.19 -29.57 -2.39
N GLY A 50 -17.36 -29.60 -1.75
CA GLY A 50 -18.57 -28.91 -2.21
C GLY A 50 -18.55 -27.39 -2.00
N GLU A 51 -17.70 -26.87 -1.12
CA GLU A 51 -17.49 -25.44 -0.92
C GLU A 51 -16.45 -24.95 -1.93
N THR A 52 -16.91 -24.16 -2.91
CA THR A 52 -16.08 -23.64 -4.00
C THR A 52 -16.23 -22.13 -4.12
N THR A 53 -15.19 -21.47 -4.62
CA THR A 53 -15.19 -20.05 -4.95
C THR A 53 -14.82 -19.89 -6.41
N THR A 54 -15.64 -19.16 -7.17
CA THR A 54 -15.46 -18.90 -8.60
C THR A 54 -14.59 -17.66 -8.86
N PHE A 55 -14.05 -17.54 -10.08
CA PHE A 55 -13.29 -16.34 -10.47
C PHE A 55 -14.10 -15.05 -10.30
N LYS A 56 -15.41 -15.07 -10.59
CA LYS A 56 -16.30 -13.92 -10.34
C LYS A 56 -16.39 -13.57 -8.86
N GLN A 57 -16.53 -14.55 -7.98
CA GLN A 57 -16.56 -14.30 -6.54
C GLN A 57 -15.23 -13.73 -6.04
N VAL A 58 -14.09 -14.25 -6.51
CA VAL A 58 -12.78 -13.68 -6.19
C VAL A 58 -12.69 -12.22 -6.64
N TYR A 59 -13.12 -11.92 -7.87
CA TYR A 59 -13.12 -10.58 -8.43
C TYR A 59 -14.00 -9.61 -7.63
N ASP A 60 -15.25 -9.99 -7.38
CA ASP A 60 -16.22 -9.18 -6.64
C ASP A 60 -15.75 -8.92 -5.21
N ASN A 61 -15.19 -9.93 -4.54
CA ASN A 61 -14.66 -9.81 -3.19
C ASN A 61 -13.43 -8.90 -3.17
N ALA A 62 -12.49 -9.06 -4.11
CA ALA A 62 -11.31 -8.22 -4.20
C ALA A 62 -11.69 -6.74 -4.40
N TYR A 63 -12.66 -6.47 -5.28
CA TYR A 63 -13.15 -5.12 -5.52
C TYR A 63 -13.89 -4.56 -4.30
N SER A 64 -14.67 -5.40 -3.61
CA SER A 64 -15.40 -5.00 -2.40
C SER A 64 -14.46 -4.65 -1.25
N VAL A 65 -13.43 -5.47 -1.02
CA VAL A 65 -12.37 -5.20 -0.03
C VAL A 65 -11.59 -3.95 -0.42
N ALA A 66 -11.19 -3.81 -1.68
CA ALA A 66 -10.53 -2.60 -2.16
C ALA A 66 -11.41 -1.36 -1.93
N ALA A 67 -12.69 -1.40 -2.33
CA ALA A 67 -13.63 -0.30 -2.12
C ALA A 67 -13.81 0.06 -0.64
N PHE A 68 -13.86 -0.95 0.24
CA PHE A 68 -13.91 -0.75 1.68
C PHE A 68 -12.64 -0.08 2.22
N LEU A 69 -11.46 -0.55 1.84
CA LEU A 69 -10.18 0.10 2.17
C LEU A 69 -10.09 1.50 1.56
N TYR A 70 -10.70 1.69 0.38
CA TYR A 70 -10.83 2.99 -0.26
C TYR A 70 -11.90 3.89 0.36
N SER A 71 -12.73 3.38 1.28
CA SER A 71 -13.70 4.21 1.99
C SER A 71 -12.98 5.25 2.86
N LYS A 72 -13.64 6.39 3.06
CA LYS A 72 -13.11 7.50 3.85
C LYS A 72 -12.98 7.13 5.32
N ASP A 73 -13.92 6.33 5.81
CA ASP A 73 -14.03 5.94 7.21
C ASP A 73 -12.90 4.99 7.61
N GLU A 74 -12.45 4.12 6.71
CA GLU A 74 -11.35 3.21 7.00
C GLU A 74 -10.01 3.92 7.14
N LEU A 75 -9.71 4.87 6.24
CA LEU A 75 -8.46 5.62 6.31
C LEU A 75 -8.39 6.48 7.58
N GLN A 76 -9.51 7.06 7.99
CA GLN A 76 -9.60 7.79 9.26
C GLN A 76 -9.36 6.87 10.46
N ARG A 77 -10.02 5.71 10.51
CA ARG A 77 -9.79 4.72 11.56
C ARG A 77 -8.32 4.33 11.67
N GLN A 78 -7.67 4.10 10.52
CA GLN A 78 -6.23 3.79 10.49
C GLN A 78 -5.37 4.90 11.08
N PHE A 79 -5.65 6.18 10.80
CA PHE A 79 -4.90 7.31 11.38
C PHE A 79 -5.10 7.41 12.90
N VAL A 80 -6.33 7.18 13.38
CA VAL A 80 -6.64 7.21 14.81
C VAL A 80 -5.97 6.04 15.54
N ASP A 81 -6.13 4.82 15.03
CA ASP A 81 -5.61 3.60 15.67
C ASP A 81 -4.08 3.54 15.66
N SER A 82 -3.44 4.03 14.60
CA SER A 82 -1.96 4.12 14.53
C SER A 82 -1.38 5.27 15.34
N GLY A 83 -2.21 6.23 15.80
CA GLY A 83 -1.72 7.45 16.43
C GLY A 83 -0.81 8.28 15.52
N ALA A 84 -1.03 8.22 14.20
CA ALA A 84 -0.14 8.83 13.21
C ALA A 84 0.00 10.33 13.43
N LYS A 85 1.25 10.81 13.48
CA LYS A 85 1.59 12.25 13.54
C LYS A 85 1.87 12.87 12.17
N VAL A 86 2.44 12.08 11.28
CA VAL A 86 2.86 12.51 9.94
C VAL A 86 2.27 11.53 8.93
N VAL A 87 1.60 12.04 7.91
CA VAL A 87 1.02 11.22 6.82
C VAL A 87 1.69 11.57 5.51
N LEU A 88 2.28 10.59 4.84
CA LEU A 88 2.80 10.74 3.47
C LEU A 88 1.74 10.25 2.49
N THR A 89 1.45 11.04 1.46
CA THR A 89 0.48 10.68 0.42
C THR A 89 0.92 11.16 -0.95
N CYS A 90 0.47 10.51 -2.02
CA CYS A 90 0.60 11.02 -3.38
C CYS A 90 -0.65 11.80 -3.82
N GLU A 91 -0.53 12.44 -4.98
CA GLU A 91 -1.56 13.27 -5.60
C GLU A 91 -2.93 12.62 -5.73
N ASP A 92 -2.98 11.36 -6.18
CA ASP A 92 -4.25 10.63 -6.37
C ASP A 92 -5.06 10.48 -5.08
N TYR A 93 -4.39 10.50 -3.92
CA TYR A 93 -5.02 10.23 -2.61
C TYR A 93 -5.10 11.45 -1.71
N LEU A 94 -4.54 12.60 -2.11
CA LEU A 94 -4.46 13.79 -1.28
C LEU A 94 -5.85 14.24 -0.76
N GLU A 95 -6.85 14.32 -1.64
CA GLU A 95 -8.20 14.75 -1.25
C GLU A 95 -8.83 13.80 -0.22
N LYS A 96 -8.60 12.49 -0.38
CA LYS A 96 -9.11 11.47 0.56
C LYS A 96 -8.41 11.60 1.91
N VAL A 97 -7.09 11.75 1.90
CA VAL A 97 -6.26 11.93 3.11
C VAL A 97 -6.70 13.18 3.86
N LEU A 98 -6.86 14.32 3.18
CA LEU A 98 -7.29 15.57 3.82
C LEU A 98 -8.66 15.46 4.49
N LYS A 99 -9.59 14.68 3.91
CA LYS A 99 -10.89 14.40 4.55
C LYS A 99 -10.74 13.55 5.81
N ALA A 100 -9.88 12.52 5.79
CA ALA A 100 -9.63 11.66 6.95
C ALA A 100 -8.87 12.39 8.07
N VAL A 101 -7.91 13.25 7.73
CA VAL A 101 -7.10 14.03 8.69
C VAL A 101 -7.95 14.99 9.51
N LYS A 102 -9.00 15.59 8.94
CA LYS A 102 -9.93 16.48 9.68
C LYS A 102 -10.57 15.84 10.91
N GLN A 103 -10.64 14.51 10.96
CA GLN A 103 -11.21 13.73 12.06
C GLN A 103 -10.15 12.89 12.79
N SER A 104 -8.86 13.19 12.59
CA SER A 104 -7.72 12.46 13.15
C SER A 104 -6.87 13.40 14.01
N PRO A 105 -7.09 13.46 15.33
CA PRO A 105 -6.54 14.53 16.18
C PRO A 105 -5.02 14.48 16.37
N ASN A 106 -4.39 13.34 16.11
CA ASN A 106 -2.96 13.16 16.29
C ASN A 106 -2.14 13.56 15.05
N VAL A 107 -2.78 13.73 13.89
CA VAL A 107 -2.07 14.09 12.66
C VAL A 107 -1.72 15.57 12.68
N GLU A 108 -0.42 15.85 12.76
CA GLU A 108 0.13 17.21 12.83
C GLU A 108 0.52 17.73 11.44
N VAL A 109 0.94 16.85 10.52
CA VAL A 109 1.40 17.26 9.19
C VAL A 109 1.06 16.23 8.11
N VAL A 110 0.72 16.72 6.91
CA VAL A 110 0.59 15.90 5.71
C VAL A 110 1.70 16.27 4.73
N ILE A 111 2.47 15.29 4.31
CA ILE A 111 3.51 15.44 3.29
C ILE A 111 2.97 14.87 1.98
N TYR A 112 2.90 15.73 0.97
CA TYR A 112 2.39 15.41 -0.36
C TYR A 112 3.55 15.10 -1.33
N ILE A 113 3.45 13.99 -2.06
CA ILE A 113 4.42 13.56 -3.07
C ILE A 113 3.83 13.82 -4.47
N PRO A 114 4.32 14.83 -5.20
CA PRO A 114 3.83 15.16 -6.54
C PRO A 114 4.22 14.09 -7.57
N LYS A 115 3.34 13.87 -8.56
CA LYS A 115 3.67 13.08 -9.76
C LYS A 115 4.32 13.92 -10.87
N GLY A 116 4.11 15.23 -10.84
CA GLY A 116 4.64 16.20 -11.81
C GLY A 116 5.08 17.50 -11.14
N ASP A 117 4.78 18.63 -11.77
CA ASP A 117 5.07 19.95 -11.19
C ASP A 117 4.20 20.21 -9.95
N ASP A 118 4.76 20.94 -8.98
CA ASP A 118 4.02 21.34 -7.78
C ASP A 118 2.86 22.28 -8.14
N HIS A 119 1.71 22.04 -7.53
CA HIS A 119 0.54 22.91 -7.61
C HIS A 119 0.31 23.62 -6.27
N GLN A 120 -0.62 24.57 -6.25
CA GLN A 120 -0.94 25.33 -5.05
C GLN A 120 -1.58 24.40 -4.00
N LEU A 121 -0.90 24.23 -2.86
CA LEU A 121 -1.30 23.29 -1.82
C LEU A 121 -2.25 23.94 -0.80
N PRO A 122 -3.18 23.18 -0.20
CA PRO A 122 -3.97 23.63 0.94
C PRO A 122 -3.10 23.86 2.18
N ASP A 123 -3.58 24.71 3.09
CA ASP A 123 -2.92 24.96 4.38
C ASP A 123 -2.71 23.65 5.17
N GLY A 124 -1.52 23.48 5.74
CA GLY A 124 -1.12 22.29 6.52
C GLY A 124 -0.57 21.12 5.69
N VAL A 125 -0.42 21.30 4.37
CA VAL A 125 0.22 20.32 3.48
C VAL A 125 1.58 20.82 3.04
N ILE A 126 2.61 19.98 3.14
CA ILE A 126 3.98 20.29 2.74
C ILE A 126 4.35 19.43 1.52
N SER A 127 4.93 20.04 0.48
CA SER A 127 5.44 19.27 -0.66
C SER A 127 6.70 18.50 -0.28
N TRP A 128 6.80 17.25 -0.72
CA TRP A 128 8.00 16.43 -0.60
C TRP A 128 9.22 17.15 -1.21
N ASN A 129 9.05 17.88 -2.31
CA ASN A 129 10.11 18.65 -2.95
C ASN A 129 10.68 19.75 -2.05
N GLU A 130 9.88 20.30 -1.14
CA GLU A 130 10.31 21.26 -0.13
C GLU A 130 11.03 20.54 1.02
N VAL A 131 10.47 19.43 1.50
CA VAL A 131 11.07 18.61 2.57
C VAL A 131 12.49 18.17 2.19
N VAL A 132 12.71 17.67 0.97
CA VAL A 132 14.04 17.22 0.53
C VAL A 132 15.05 18.36 0.36
N LYS A 133 14.59 19.59 0.15
CA LYS A 133 15.45 20.79 0.07
C LYS A 133 15.78 21.36 1.44
N SER A 134 15.03 20.98 2.47
CA SER A 134 15.26 21.46 3.83
C SER A 134 16.63 21.00 4.34
N GLN A 135 17.36 21.90 4.99
CA GLN A 135 18.62 21.54 5.64
C GLN A 135 18.31 20.82 6.94
N TYR A 136 18.91 19.65 7.14
CA TYR A 136 18.82 18.95 8.41
C TYR A 136 19.55 19.76 9.50
N SER A 137 18.94 19.84 10.67
CA SER A 137 19.62 20.37 11.86
C SER A 137 20.68 19.38 12.33
N ASN A 138 21.87 19.86 12.69
CA ASN A 138 22.92 19.03 13.29
C ASN A 138 22.54 18.52 14.70
N ASN A 139 21.42 18.96 15.28
CA ASN A 139 20.90 18.59 16.59
C ASN A 139 19.73 17.60 16.52
N ILE A 140 19.75 16.64 15.59
CA ILE A 140 18.75 15.55 15.60
C ILE A 140 19.09 14.62 16.77
N PRO A 141 18.18 14.43 17.75
CA PRO A 141 18.37 13.45 18.81
C PRO A 141 18.59 12.07 18.20
N LYS A 142 19.54 11.29 18.72
CA LYS A 142 19.69 9.90 18.28
C LYS A 142 18.35 9.18 18.53
N PRO A 143 17.76 8.54 17.51
CA PRO A 143 16.51 7.82 17.70
C PRO A 143 16.74 6.68 18.68
N ASN A 144 15.91 6.59 19.71
CA ASN A 144 15.86 5.44 20.59
C ASN A 144 14.93 4.41 19.95
N VAL A 145 15.48 3.54 19.10
CA VAL A 145 14.72 2.50 18.40
C VAL A 145 14.63 1.25 19.28
N ASP A 146 13.43 0.93 19.75
CA ASP A 146 13.08 -0.30 20.46
C ASP A 146 12.46 -1.28 19.45
N LEU A 147 13.21 -2.25 18.95
CA LEU A 147 12.73 -3.20 17.94
C LEU A 147 11.52 -4.04 18.40
N ASP A 148 11.28 -4.17 19.70
CA ASP A 148 10.14 -4.92 20.23
C ASP A 148 8.87 -4.05 20.33
N LYS A 149 9.01 -2.72 20.35
CA LYS A 149 7.89 -1.77 20.51
C LYS A 149 7.67 -0.84 19.30
N ASP A 150 8.70 -0.60 18.52
CA ASP A 150 8.72 0.33 17.38
C ASP A 150 8.48 -0.38 16.04
N VAL A 151 8.36 -1.72 16.04
CA VAL A 151 7.86 -2.46 14.88
C VAL A 151 6.34 -2.28 14.81
N ILE A 152 5.92 -1.32 14.01
CA ILE A 152 4.53 -1.18 13.59
C ILE A 152 4.33 -2.08 12.38
N MET A 153 3.75 -3.25 12.61
CA MET A 153 3.07 -3.96 11.53
C MET A 153 1.78 -3.21 11.22
N LEU A 154 1.45 -3.07 9.94
CA LEU A 154 0.08 -2.79 9.51
C LEU A 154 -0.58 -4.13 9.15
N PRO A 155 -1.13 -4.88 10.12
CA PRO A 155 -2.37 -5.56 9.83
C PRO A 155 -3.42 -4.42 9.72
N TYR A 156 -4.42 -4.43 8.85
CA TYR A 156 -5.46 -5.43 8.71
C TYR A 156 -6.30 -5.08 7.46
N SER A 157 -7.05 -6.07 6.99
CA SER A 157 -8.52 -5.98 6.97
C SER A 157 -9.03 -7.03 7.99
N ARG A 158 -9.96 -6.67 8.88
CA ARG A 158 -10.68 -7.63 9.74
C ARG A 158 -11.78 -8.34 8.96
#